data_AF-A0A7C8YC54-F1
#
_entry.id   AF-A0A7C8YC54-F1
#
_cell.length_a   1.000
_cell.length_b   1.000
_cell.length_c   1.000
_cell.angle_alpha   90.00
_cell.angle_beta   90.00
_cell.angle_gamma   90.00
#
_symmetry.space_group_name_H-M   'P 1'
#
loop_
_entity.id
_entity.type
_entity.pdbx_description
1 polymer ?
#
loop_
_entity_poly.entity_id
_entity_poly.type
_entity_poly.pdbx_seq_one_letter_code
_entity_poly.pdbx_strand_id
1 'polypeptide(L)'
;PSTSSQHLQRDDLTQECRSLISSLPKEQGWVSSDYCLYQGFWHRISDLQAVLTCQNHFSARDTDVILVTTPKSGTTWLKGLMYALVNRASQSPGGLDHPLLKV
;
A
#
# COMPACT_ATOMS: atom_id res chain seq x y z
N PRO A 1 -31.17 1.75 -0.43
CA PRO A 1 -30.65 0.64 -1.26
C PRO A 1 -29.62 1.17 -2.28
N SER A 2 -28.35 1.13 -1.93
CA SER A 2 -27.23 1.65 -2.74
C SER A 2 -26.28 0.50 -3.09
N THR A 3 -26.64 -0.25 -4.13
CA THR A 3 -25.98 -1.49 -4.62
C THR A 3 -24.83 -1.24 -5.61
N SER A 4 -24.45 0.01 -5.88
CA SER A 4 -23.63 0.31 -7.07
C SER A 4 -22.10 0.26 -6.87
N SER A 5 -21.57 0.08 -5.66
CA SER A 5 -20.12 0.17 -5.40
C SER A 5 -19.45 -1.16 -5.00
N GLN A 6 -20.22 -2.22 -4.72
CA GLN A 6 -19.68 -3.50 -4.27
C GLN A 6 -19.21 -4.42 -5.42
N HIS A 7 -19.56 -4.12 -6.67
CA HIS A 7 -19.25 -5.00 -7.81
C HIS A 7 -17.91 -4.69 -8.48
N LEU A 8 -17.48 -3.43 -8.54
CA LEU A 8 -16.33 -3.04 -9.38
C LEU A 8 -14.95 -3.45 -8.84
N GLN A 9 -14.80 -3.88 -7.58
CA GLN A 9 -13.49 -4.28 -7.03
C GLN A 9 -13.22 -5.78 -7.04
N ARG A 10 -14.25 -6.63 -7.16
CA ARG A 10 -14.03 -8.08 -7.17
C ARG A 10 -13.53 -8.58 -8.51
N ASP A 11 -13.87 -7.91 -9.61
CA ASP A 11 -13.65 -8.44 -10.98
C ASP A 11 -12.17 -8.50 -11.42
N ASP A 12 -11.29 -7.68 -10.82
CA ASP A 12 -9.84 -7.65 -11.14
C ASP A 12 -8.99 -8.64 -10.32
N LEU A 13 -9.62 -9.45 -9.45
CA LEU A 13 -8.89 -10.43 -8.64
C LEU A 13 -8.52 -11.69 -9.43
N THR A 14 -7.27 -12.15 -9.31
CA THR A 14 -6.84 -13.45 -9.84
C THR A 14 -7.62 -14.59 -9.21
N GLN A 15 -7.77 -15.70 -9.93
CA GLN A 15 -8.51 -16.86 -9.44
C GLN A 15 -7.91 -17.42 -8.14
N GLU A 16 -6.58 -17.42 -8.01
CA GLU A 16 -5.87 -17.84 -6.81
C GLU A 16 -6.18 -16.92 -5.62
N CYS A 17 -6.17 -15.61 -5.83
CA CYS A 17 -6.51 -14.63 -4.79
C CYS A 17 -7.96 -14.81 -4.32
N ARG A 18 -8.91 -15.00 -5.26
CA ARG A 18 -10.32 -15.28 -4.92
C ARG A 18 -10.48 -16.55 -4.11
N SER A 19 -9.79 -17.62 -4.51
CA SER A 19 -9.79 -18.90 -3.80
C SER A 19 -9.28 -18.71 -2.36
N LEU A 20 -8.16 -18.00 -2.18
CA LEU A 20 -7.63 -17.70 -0.86
C LEU A 20 -8.64 -16.90 -0.02
N ILE A 21 -9.16 -15.78 -0.53
CA ILE A 21 -10.16 -14.94 0.16
C ILE A 21 -11.38 -15.75 0.58
N SER A 22 -11.81 -16.73 -0.23
CA SER A 22 -12.95 -17.58 0.09
C SER A 22 -12.73 -18.45 1.33
N SER A 23 -11.48 -18.83 1.61
CA SER A 23 -11.08 -19.70 2.73
C SER A 23 -10.81 -18.95 4.04
N LEU A 24 -10.66 -17.62 3.99
CA LEU A 24 -10.29 -16.82 5.15
C LEU A 24 -11.53 -16.33 5.93
N PRO A 25 -11.41 -16.13 7.25
CA PRO A 25 -12.40 -15.40 8.03
C PRO A 25 -12.63 -14.00 7.44
N LYS A 26 -13.89 -13.57 7.36
CA LYS A 26 -14.30 -12.30 6.77
C LYS A 26 -15.18 -11.53 7.72
N GLU A 27 -15.01 -10.22 7.73
CA GLU A 27 -15.81 -9.30 8.54
C GLU A 27 -16.20 -8.07 7.71
N GLN A 28 -17.39 -7.55 7.99
CA GLN A 28 -17.87 -6.34 7.33
C GLN A 28 -17.18 -5.11 7.93
N GLY A 29 -16.50 -4.33 7.09
CA GLY A 29 -15.84 -3.11 7.52
C GLY A 29 -16.80 -1.93 7.71
N TRP A 30 -16.32 -0.93 8.44
CA TRP A 30 -17.11 0.26 8.81
C TRP A 30 -17.50 1.16 7.63
N VAL A 31 -16.72 1.15 6.54
CA VAL A 31 -16.87 2.09 5.38
C VAL A 31 -17.28 1.35 4.10
N SER A 32 -17.89 0.16 4.21
CA SER A 32 -18.37 -0.70 3.10
C SER A 32 -17.33 -1.60 2.42
N SER A 33 -16.08 -1.65 2.91
CA SER A 33 -15.09 -2.63 2.46
C SER A 33 -15.14 -3.86 3.36
N ASP A 34 -15.29 -5.04 2.76
CA ASP A 34 -15.10 -6.30 3.47
C ASP A 34 -13.62 -6.48 3.81
N TYR A 35 -13.35 -7.02 5.00
CA TYR A 35 -12.02 -7.39 5.46
C TYR A 35 -11.89 -8.91 5.51
N CYS A 36 -10.66 -9.40 5.34
CA CYS A 36 -10.31 -10.79 5.59
C CYS A 36 -9.09 -10.88 6.50
N LEU A 37 -9.05 -11.92 7.34
CA LEU A 37 -7.93 -12.19 8.22
C LEU A 37 -6.88 -13.01 7.47
N TYR A 38 -5.75 -12.40 7.14
CA TYR A 38 -4.61 -13.05 6.47
C TYR A 38 -3.35 -12.84 7.29
N GLN A 39 -2.59 -13.91 7.55
CA GLN A 39 -1.34 -13.88 8.32
C GLN A 39 -1.41 -13.11 9.66
N GLY A 40 -2.56 -13.15 10.34
CA GLY A 40 -2.77 -12.50 11.64
C GLY A 40 -3.20 -11.04 11.58
N PHE A 41 -3.38 -10.46 10.38
CA PHE A 41 -3.84 -9.08 10.20
C PHE A 41 -5.12 -9.00 9.37
N TRP A 42 -5.96 -8.00 9.68
CA TRP A 42 -7.15 -7.71 8.90
C TRP A 42 -6.78 -6.84 7.70
N HIS A 43 -6.97 -7.39 6.50
CA HIS A 43 -6.75 -6.70 5.23
C HIS A 43 -8.07 -6.39 4.55
N ARG A 44 -8.17 -5.22 3.90
CA ARG A 44 -9.27 -5.00 2.94
C ARG A 44 -9.14 -6.03 1.83
N ILE A 45 -10.25 -6.64 1.42
CA ILE A 45 -10.26 -7.64 0.36
C ILE A 45 -9.63 -7.10 -0.94
N SER A 46 -9.85 -5.82 -1.25
CA SER A 46 -9.26 -5.14 -2.40
C SER A 46 -7.73 -5.10 -2.39
N ASP A 47 -7.12 -5.11 -1.21
CA ASP A 47 -5.68 -4.92 -1.05
C ASP A 47 -4.93 -6.26 -1.03
N LEU A 48 -5.63 -7.38 -0.80
CA LEU A 48 -4.99 -8.68 -0.58
C LEU A 48 -4.20 -9.15 -1.82
N GLN A 49 -4.70 -8.91 -3.02
CA GLN A 49 -3.97 -9.23 -4.24
C GLN A 49 -2.61 -8.51 -4.30
N ALA A 50 -2.58 -7.22 -3.96
CA ALA A 50 -1.33 -6.46 -3.93
C ALA A 50 -0.37 -7.02 -2.87
N VAL A 51 -0.88 -7.41 -1.70
CA VAL A 51 -0.09 -8.06 -0.65
C VAL A 51 0.55 -9.36 -1.17
N LEU A 52 -0.24 -10.25 -1.76
CA LEU A 52 0.25 -11.53 -2.32
C LEU A 52 1.28 -11.29 -3.43
N THR A 53 1.02 -10.36 -4.33
CA THR A 53 1.94 -10.00 -5.42
C THR A 53 3.26 -9.49 -4.86
N CYS A 54 3.23 -8.60 -3.86
CA CYS A 54 4.44 -8.12 -3.20
C CYS A 54 5.20 -9.27 -2.51
N GLN A 55 4.51 -10.14 -1.77
CA GLN A 55 5.15 -11.27 -1.08
C GLN A 55 5.84 -12.24 -2.05
N ASN A 56 5.23 -12.50 -3.21
CA ASN A 56 5.72 -13.50 -4.16
C ASN A 56 6.75 -12.96 -5.17
N HIS A 57 6.71 -11.65 -5.47
CA HIS A 57 7.46 -11.09 -6.60
C HIS A 57 8.37 -9.92 -6.24
N PHE A 58 8.27 -9.34 -5.04
CA PHE A 58 9.20 -8.30 -4.63
C PHE A 58 10.59 -8.89 -4.37
N SER A 59 11.58 -8.47 -5.16
CA SER A 59 12.99 -8.83 -4.97
C SER A 59 13.73 -7.62 -4.43
N ALA A 60 14.04 -7.65 -3.13
CA ALA A 60 14.78 -6.58 -2.47
C ALA A 60 16.22 -6.49 -3.01
N ARG A 61 16.74 -5.26 -3.12
CA ARG A 61 18.15 -4.97 -3.36
C ARG A 61 18.81 -4.48 -2.08
N ASP A 62 20.11 -4.67 -1.96
CA ASP A 62 20.88 -4.21 -0.78
C ASP A 62 20.86 -2.67 -0.61
N THR A 63 20.53 -1.95 -1.68
CA THR A 63 20.40 -0.49 -1.68
C THR A 63 18.99 0.02 -1.36
N ASP A 64 18.01 -0.87 -1.27
CA ASP A 64 16.61 -0.48 -1.07
C ASP A 64 16.38 -0.02 0.38
N VAL A 65 15.53 1.00 0.53
CA VAL A 65 15.08 1.50 1.84
C VAL A 65 13.57 1.31 1.94
N ILE A 66 13.13 0.45 2.86
CA ILE A 66 11.71 0.18 3.09
C ILE A 66 11.20 1.05 4.23
N LEU A 67 10.21 1.88 3.94
CA LEU A 67 9.54 2.72 4.92
C LEU A 67 8.24 2.05 5.39
N VAL A 68 8.19 1.63 6.66
CA VAL A 68 7.02 0.95 7.25
C VAL A 68 6.28 1.90 8.18
N THR A 69 4.99 2.12 7.90
CA THR A 69 4.12 3.04 8.66
C THR A 69 2.70 2.51 8.72
N THR A 70 1.94 2.90 9.74
CA THR A 70 0.49 2.71 9.72
C THR A 70 -0.17 3.72 8.75
N PRO A 71 -1.32 3.39 8.14
CA PRO A 71 -2.02 4.33 7.28
C PRO A 71 -2.31 5.66 8.00
N LYS A 72 -2.19 6.76 7.26
CA LYS A 72 -2.48 8.14 7.72
C LYS A 72 -1.59 8.67 8.86
N SER A 73 -0.48 8.00 9.19
CA SER A 73 0.48 8.46 10.21
C SER A 73 1.56 9.44 9.70
N GLY A 74 1.26 10.25 8.67
CA GLY A 74 2.23 11.23 8.14
C GLY A 74 3.23 10.69 7.11
N THR A 75 2.83 9.71 6.29
CA THR A 75 3.70 9.12 5.25
C THR A 75 4.23 10.12 4.23
N THR A 76 3.49 11.20 3.94
CA THR A 76 3.96 12.28 3.06
C THR A 76 5.18 12.99 3.63
N TRP A 77 5.10 13.42 4.89
CA TRP A 77 6.21 14.07 5.59
C TRP A 77 7.42 13.14 5.69
N LEU A 78 7.18 11.88 6.05
CA LEU A 78 8.25 10.90 6.21
C LEU A 78 8.95 10.56 4.88
N LYS A 79 8.20 10.45 3.78
CA LYS A 79 8.78 10.29 2.43
C LYS A 79 9.66 11.48 2.04
N GLY A 80 9.20 12.71 2.30
CA GLY A 80 9.97 13.92 2.02
C GLY A 80 11.27 13.97 2.82
N LEU A 81 11.21 13.65 4.12
CA LEU A 81 12.38 13.61 4.99
C LEU A 81 13.41 12.56 4.54
N MET A 82 12.95 11.34 4.24
CA MET A 82 13.83 10.27 3.75
C MET A 82 14.51 10.64 2.43
N TYR A 83 13.76 11.25 1.51
CA TYR A 83 14.32 11.71 0.24
C TYR A 83 15.42 12.76 0.46
N ALA A 84 15.16 13.77 1.31
CA ALA A 84 16.14 14.80 1.63
C ALA A 84 17.42 14.19 2.24
N LEU A 85 17.28 13.24 3.16
CA LEU A 85 18.40 12.60 3.82
C LEU A 85 19.29 11.80 2.86
N VAL A 86 18.69 11.02 1.97
CA VAL A 86 19.43 10.19 1.00
C VAL A 86 20.15 11.06 -0.04
N ASN A 87 19.55 12.19 -0.45
CA ASN A 87 20.06 13.03 -1.54
C ASN A 87 20.83 14.28 -1.06
N ARG A 88 21.05 14.44 0.25
CA ARG A 88 21.65 15.67 0.83
C ARG A 88 23.02 16.04 0.26
N ALA A 89 23.81 15.06 -0.19
CA ALA A 89 25.15 15.29 -0.71
C ALA A 89 25.15 15.70 -2.20
N SER A 90 24.12 15.27 -2.94
CA SER A 90 23.99 15.53 -4.38
C SER A 90 23.12 16.75 -4.69
N GLN A 91 22.27 17.19 -3.75
CA GLN A 91 21.37 18.32 -3.92
C GLN A 91 21.74 19.46 -2.97
N SER A 92 22.13 20.60 -3.54
CA SER A 92 22.44 21.80 -2.77
C SER A 92 21.14 22.42 -2.21
N PRO A 93 21.09 22.80 -0.92
CA PRO A 93 19.88 23.34 -0.27
C PRO A 93 19.29 24.61 -0.92
N GLY A 94 20.07 25.32 -1.77
CA GLY A 94 19.68 26.59 -2.39
C GLY A 94 19.32 26.51 -3.87
N GLY A 95 19.23 25.33 -4.48
CA GLY A 95 18.84 25.19 -5.88
C GLY A 95 17.35 25.46 -6.09
N LEU A 96 16.99 26.47 -6.89
CA LEU A 96 15.60 26.78 -7.26
C LEU A 96 14.85 25.62 -7.95
N ASP A 97 15.59 24.61 -8.42
CA ASP A 97 15.08 23.41 -9.08
C ASP A 97 14.96 22.17 -8.16
N HIS A 98 14.97 22.36 -6.84
CA HIS A 98 14.94 21.24 -5.89
C HIS A 98 13.61 20.46 -5.99
N PRO A 99 13.63 19.13 -6.20
CA PRO A 99 12.43 18.32 -6.44
C PRO A 99 11.42 18.31 -5.29
N LEU A 100 11.85 18.58 -4.05
CA LEU A 100 10.94 18.76 -2.91
C LEU A 100 10.14 20.08 -2.91
N LEU A 101 10.46 21.02 -3.80
CA LEU A 101 9.75 22.31 -3.92
C LEU A 101 8.71 22.30 -5.06
N LYS A 102 8.65 21.23 -5.86
CA LYS A 102 7.68 21.07 -6.95
C LYS A 102 6.44 20.38 -6.36
N VAL A 103 5.38 21.15 -6.14
CA VAL A 103 4.06 20.69 -5.65
C VAL A 103 3.16 20.36 -6.82
#